data_AF-A0AAV0MGU5-F1
#
_entry.id   AF-A0AAV0MGU5-F1
#
_cell.length_a   1.000
_cell.length_b   1.000
_cell.length_c   1.000
_cell.angle_alpha   90.00
_cell.angle_beta   90.00
_cell.angle_gamma   90.00
#
_symmetry.space_group_name_H-M   'P 1'
#
loop_
_entity.id
_entity.type
_entity.pdbx_description
1 polymer ?
#
loop_
_entity_poly.entity_id
_entity_poly.type
_entity_poly.pdbx_seq_one_letter_code
_entity_poly.pdbx_strand_id
1 'polypeptide(L)'
;MATLMLVNCSNCRTPLQLPPGARSIRCALCHAVTNVADPRSVPPPSSAPQPHSSSAPPPANLPSPYQQPPPPSSHGRKRAVICGISYRYSRHELKGCINDAKCMRYLLINKFSFPPDSILMLTEEETDPYRIPTKHNLRMALYWLVQGCQPGDSLLFHYSGHGSRQRNYNGDEVDGYDETLCPLDFETQGMIVDDEINATIVRPLPHGVKLHAIIDACHSGTVLDLPFLCRMNRIGSRTHFGHAVRMYSHILSIPLLF
;
A
#
# COMPACT_ATOMS: atom_id res chain seq x y z
N MET A 1 39.63 -18.60 -16.33
CA MET A 1 38.38 -18.31 -17.07
C MET A 1 37.36 -19.35 -16.64
N ALA A 2 36.41 -19.02 -15.76
CA ALA A 2 35.40 -19.97 -15.29
C ALA A 2 34.23 -20.00 -16.28
N THR A 3 33.98 -21.13 -16.92
CA THR A 3 32.90 -21.30 -17.91
C THR A 3 31.55 -21.44 -17.19
N LEU A 4 30.69 -20.44 -17.29
CA LEU A 4 29.32 -20.48 -16.75
C LEU A 4 28.45 -21.44 -17.58
N MET A 5 27.65 -22.27 -16.91
CA MET A 5 26.69 -23.16 -17.58
C MET A 5 25.33 -22.47 -17.70
N LEU A 6 24.72 -22.56 -18.88
CA LEU A 6 23.38 -22.04 -19.17
C LEU A 6 22.37 -23.19 -19.13
N VAL A 7 21.36 -23.07 -18.27
CA VAL A 7 20.26 -24.04 -18.14
C VAL A 7 18.93 -23.30 -18.16
N ASN A 8 17.96 -23.80 -18.92
CA ASN A 8 16.64 -23.20 -18.97
C ASN A 8 15.82 -23.62 -17.74
N CYS A 9 15.11 -22.66 -17.14
CA CYS A 9 14.19 -22.95 -16.05
C CYS A 9 13.17 -24.03 -16.47
N SER A 10 12.94 -25.02 -15.60
CA SER A 10 11.98 -26.11 -15.82
C SER A 10 10.53 -25.65 -16.02
N ASN A 11 10.19 -24.44 -15.55
CA ASN A 11 8.83 -23.89 -15.64
C ASN A 11 8.72 -22.80 -16.71
N CYS A 12 9.42 -21.67 -16.56
CA CYS A 12 9.27 -20.51 -17.46
C CYS A 12 10.26 -20.49 -18.64
N ARG A 13 11.14 -21.50 -18.74
CA ARG A 13 12.20 -21.63 -19.78
C ARG A 13 13.20 -20.46 -19.87
N THR A 14 13.17 -19.52 -18.94
CA THR A 14 14.15 -18.43 -18.87
C THR A 14 15.56 -19.02 -18.71
N PRO A 15 16.55 -18.56 -19.48
CA PRO A 15 17.93 -19.03 -19.35
C PRO A 15 18.53 -18.57 -18.02
N LEU A 16 19.03 -19.52 -17.24
CA LEU A 16 19.66 -19.29 -15.95
C LEU A 16 21.16 -19.59 -16.05
N GLN A 17 21.99 -18.72 -15.47
CA GLN A 17 23.43 -18.93 -15.39
C GLN A 17 23.76 -19.58 -14.05
N LEU A 18 24.47 -20.71 -14.11
CA LEU A 18 24.92 -21.41 -12.92
C LEU A 18 26.45 -21.36 -12.81
N PRO A 19 27.00 -21.20 -11.59
CA PRO A 19 28.40 -21.46 -11.35
C PRO A 19 28.72 -22.95 -11.56
N PRO A 20 29.94 -23.30 -12.00
CA PRO A 20 30.35 -24.69 -12.19
C PRO A 20 30.12 -25.53 -10.93
N GLY A 21 29.43 -26.66 -11.06
CA GLY A 21 29.17 -27.61 -9.96
C GLY A 21 27.84 -27.43 -9.21
N ALA A 22 27.04 -26.42 -9.53
CA ALA A 22 25.71 -26.27 -8.96
C ALA A 22 24.75 -27.38 -9.44
N ARG A 23 24.10 -28.08 -8.49
CA ARG A 23 23.17 -29.20 -8.77
C ARG A 23 21.72 -28.75 -8.96
N SER A 24 21.39 -27.54 -8.51
CA SER A 24 20.08 -26.94 -8.69
C SER A 24 20.17 -25.41 -8.69
N ILE A 25 19.18 -24.76 -9.29
CA ILE A 25 19.03 -23.30 -9.28
C ILE A 25 17.55 -22.92 -9.12
N ARG A 26 17.28 -21.87 -8.33
CA ARG A 26 15.94 -21.28 -8.21
C ARG A 26 15.81 -20.13 -9.19
N CYS A 27 14.79 -20.17 -10.04
CA CYS A 27 14.50 -19.07 -10.98
C CYS A 27 14.07 -17.81 -10.21
N ALA A 28 14.68 -16.66 -10.52
CA ALA A 28 14.30 -15.38 -9.90
C ALA A 28 12.92 -14.87 -10.36
N LEU A 29 12.42 -15.34 -11.51
CA LEU A 29 11.17 -14.86 -12.10
C LEU A 29 9.94 -15.68 -11.66
N CYS A 30 10.07 -17.00 -11.55
CA CYS A 30 8.94 -17.88 -11.22
C CYS A 30 9.17 -18.76 -9.99
N HIS A 31 10.30 -18.59 -9.29
CA HIS A 31 10.70 -19.33 -8.10
C HIS A 31 10.80 -20.86 -8.23
N ALA A 32 10.64 -21.41 -9.44
CA ALA A 32 10.78 -22.84 -9.69
C ALA A 32 12.24 -23.28 -9.51
N VAL A 33 12.43 -24.44 -8.88
CA VAL A 33 13.74 -25.08 -8.72
C VAL A 33 14.00 -25.99 -9.91
N THR A 34 15.08 -25.71 -10.64
CA THR A 34 15.54 -26.53 -11.77
C THR A 34 16.74 -27.35 -11.30
N ASN A 35 16.61 -28.68 -11.31
CA ASN A 35 17.71 -29.59 -11.01
C ASN A 35 18.53 -29.84 -12.29
N VAL A 36 19.84 -29.69 -12.20
CA VAL A 36 20.75 -29.95 -13.32
C VAL A 36 21.21 -31.40 -13.20
N ALA A 37 20.78 -32.26 -14.13
CA ALA A 37 21.17 -33.66 -14.13
C ALA A 37 22.68 -33.78 -14.40
N ASP A 38 23.39 -34.53 -13.55
CA ASP A 38 24.77 -34.95 -13.80
C ASP A 38 24.74 -36.01 -14.91
N PRO A 39 25.49 -35.86 -16.02
CA PRO A 39 25.48 -36.83 -17.13
C PRO A 39 26.01 -38.24 -16.77
N ARG A 40 26.27 -38.56 -15.50
CA ARG A 40 26.87 -39.84 -15.06
C ARG A 40 25.94 -40.83 -14.35
N SER A 41 24.63 -40.65 -14.32
CA SER A 41 23.72 -41.63 -13.72
C SER A 41 22.67 -42.12 -14.71
N VAL A 42 23.01 -43.13 -15.51
CA VAL A 42 22.07 -43.91 -16.34
C VAL A 42 22.24 -45.39 -15.99
N PRO A 43 21.20 -46.10 -15.48
CA PRO A 43 21.18 -47.55 -15.47
C PRO A 43 20.69 -48.11 -16.82
N PRO A 44 21.02 -49.37 -17.18
CA PRO A 44 20.79 -49.92 -18.52
C PRO A 44 19.31 -50.27 -18.78
N PRO A 45 18.90 -50.40 -20.06
CA PRO A 45 17.52 -50.70 -20.43
C PRO A 45 17.25 -52.22 -20.43
N SER A 46 16.13 -52.64 -19.84
CA SER A 46 15.61 -54.01 -19.95
C SER A 46 14.34 -54.04 -20.81
N SER A 47 14.44 -54.79 -21.91
CA SER A 47 13.44 -55.62 -22.62
C SER A 47 11.94 -55.24 -22.59
N ALA A 48 11.40 -55.01 -23.79
CA ALA A 48 9.97 -54.97 -24.11
C ALA A 48 9.26 -56.32 -23.85
N PRO A 49 7.91 -56.30 -23.68
CA PRO A 49 7.08 -56.97 -24.68
C PRO A 49 5.74 -56.27 -25.03
N GLN A 50 5.49 -56.22 -26.35
CA GLN A 50 4.24 -56.45 -27.14
C GLN A 50 2.88 -55.78 -26.79
N PRO A 51 2.00 -55.59 -27.80
CA PRO A 51 0.88 -54.65 -27.76
C PRO A 51 -0.44 -55.33 -27.34
N HIS A 52 -1.12 -54.78 -26.33
CA HIS A 52 -2.51 -55.09 -26.06
C HIS A 52 -3.36 -53.82 -26.00
N SER A 53 -4.35 -53.82 -26.89
CA SER A 53 -5.51 -52.94 -26.94
C SER A 53 -6.16 -52.74 -25.57
N SER A 54 -6.14 -51.51 -25.08
CA SER A 54 -7.09 -51.04 -24.08
C SER A 54 -7.44 -49.59 -24.37
N SER A 55 -8.73 -49.36 -24.61
CA SER A 55 -9.39 -48.09 -24.81
C SER A 55 -8.96 -47.06 -23.76
N ALA A 56 -8.36 -45.96 -24.22
CA ALA A 56 -8.02 -44.83 -23.37
C ALA A 56 -9.28 -44.24 -22.71
N PRO A 57 -9.26 -43.90 -21.42
CA PRO A 57 -10.28 -43.05 -20.81
C PRO A 57 -10.16 -41.63 -21.40
N PRO A 58 -11.25 -40.82 -21.37
CA PRO A 58 -11.19 -39.46 -21.89
C PRO A 58 -10.14 -38.65 -21.11
N PRO A 59 -9.48 -37.65 -21.74
CA PRO A 59 -8.44 -36.88 -21.07
C PRO A 59 -9.06 -36.19 -19.85
N ALA A 60 -8.45 -36.41 -18.68
CA ALA A 60 -8.76 -35.65 -17.49
C ALA A 60 -8.56 -34.16 -17.80
N ASN A 61 -9.58 -33.36 -17.49
CA ASN A 61 -9.59 -31.91 -17.63
C ASN A 61 -8.25 -31.30 -17.18
N LEU A 62 -7.50 -30.73 -18.14
CA LEU A 62 -6.40 -29.84 -17.85
C LEU A 62 -6.96 -28.64 -17.06
N PRO A 63 -6.43 -28.32 -15.87
CA PRO A 63 -6.86 -27.12 -15.17
C PRO A 63 -6.51 -25.90 -16.03
N SER A 64 -7.55 -25.13 -16.35
CA SER A 64 -7.43 -23.86 -17.08
C SER A 64 -6.44 -22.93 -16.37
N PRO A 65 -5.59 -22.17 -17.08
CA PRO A 65 -4.67 -21.19 -16.48
C PRO A 65 -5.36 -20.06 -15.71
N TYR A 66 -6.70 -20.02 -15.74
CA TYR A 66 -7.55 -19.01 -15.13
C TYR A 66 -8.28 -19.49 -13.87
N GLN A 67 -7.87 -20.60 -13.25
CA GLN A 67 -8.22 -20.85 -11.85
C GLN A 67 -7.07 -20.38 -10.96
N GLN A 68 -6.84 -19.06 -10.97
CA GLN A 68 -6.27 -18.48 -9.76
C GLN A 68 -7.22 -18.84 -8.62
N PRO A 69 -6.73 -19.35 -7.48
CA PRO A 69 -7.56 -19.40 -6.29
C PRO A 69 -8.16 -17.99 -6.13
N PRO A 70 -9.46 -17.86 -5.79
CA PRO A 70 -10.02 -16.55 -5.54
C PRO A 70 -9.06 -15.81 -4.60
N PRO A 71 -8.78 -14.51 -4.82
CA PRO A 71 -7.92 -13.76 -3.92
C PRO A 71 -8.38 -14.07 -2.50
N PRO A 72 -7.44 -14.36 -1.56
CA PRO A 72 -7.80 -14.75 -0.21
C PRO A 72 -8.88 -13.79 0.29
N SER A 73 -9.94 -14.34 0.89
CA SER A 73 -11.10 -13.54 1.27
C SER A 73 -10.63 -12.30 2.01
N SER A 74 -10.99 -11.14 1.46
CA SER A 74 -10.42 -9.83 1.75
C SER A 74 -10.94 -9.23 3.05
N HIS A 75 -11.08 -10.06 4.07
CA HIS A 75 -11.77 -9.68 5.31
C HIS A 75 -10.79 -9.58 6.48
N GLY A 76 -9.65 -8.93 6.24
CA GLY A 76 -8.96 -8.26 7.34
C GLY A 76 -9.84 -7.13 7.89
N ARG A 77 -9.54 -6.69 9.10
CA ARG A 77 -10.31 -5.63 9.76
C ARG A 77 -10.18 -4.34 8.95
N LYS A 78 -11.28 -3.60 8.93
CA LYS A 78 -11.35 -2.27 8.34
C LYS A 78 -11.34 -1.26 9.48
N ARG A 79 -10.47 -0.25 9.42
CA ARG A 79 -10.45 0.86 10.38
C ARG A 79 -10.19 2.16 9.64
N ALA A 80 -10.84 3.23 10.06
CA ALA A 80 -10.63 4.54 9.47
C ALA A 80 -10.51 5.64 10.51
N VAL A 81 -9.64 6.60 10.24
CA VAL A 81 -9.63 7.90 10.90
C VAL A 81 -10.03 8.94 9.86
N ILE A 82 -11.05 9.73 10.18
CA ILE A 82 -11.56 10.80 9.31
C ILE A 82 -11.52 12.09 10.11
N CYS A 83 -10.73 13.05 9.65
CA CYS A 83 -10.62 14.37 10.23
C CYS A 83 -11.15 15.43 9.26
N GLY A 84 -11.98 16.34 9.76
CA GLY A 84 -12.48 17.49 9.03
C GLY A 84 -12.44 18.72 9.92
N ILE A 85 -11.63 19.72 9.53
CA ILE A 85 -11.40 20.93 10.34
C ILE A 85 -11.81 22.16 9.51
N SER A 86 -12.78 22.91 10.03
CA SER A 86 -13.28 24.15 9.45
C SER A 86 -12.74 25.40 10.15
N TYR A 87 -12.10 25.28 11.32
CA TYR A 87 -11.52 26.40 12.09
C TYR A 87 -12.56 27.50 12.36
N ARG A 88 -13.76 27.10 12.79
CA ARG A 88 -14.90 27.99 13.00
C ARG A 88 -14.54 29.10 13.97
N TYR A 89 -15.05 30.30 13.72
CA TYR A 89 -14.83 31.49 14.56
C TYR A 89 -13.37 31.97 14.61
N SER A 90 -12.53 31.54 13.65
CA SER A 90 -11.16 32.02 13.50
C SER A 90 -10.95 32.74 12.17
N ARG A 91 -9.84 33.45 12.03
CA ARG A 91 -9.41 34.04 10.74
C ARG A 91 -9.04 33.00 9.68
N HIS A 92 -8.96 31.72 10.05
CA HIS A 92 -8.57 30.61 9.19
C HIS A 92 -9.77 29.77 8.75
N GLU A 93 -11.00 30.29 8.88
CA GLU A 93 -12.21 29.53 8.63
C GLU A 93 -12.30 28.97 7.19
N LEU A 94 -12.62 27.68 7.09
CA LEU A 94 -12.88 26.95 5.85
C LEU A 94 -14.30 26.42 5.81
N LYS A 95 -14.90 26.47 4.62
CA LYS A 95 -16.22 25.91 4.36
C LYS A 95 -16.07 24.56 3.67
N GLY A 96 -16.80 23.56 4.13
CA GLY A 96 -16.90 22.26 3.46
C GLY A 96 -16.13 21.11 4.12
N CYS A 97 -15.06 21.38 4.87
CA CYS A 97 -14.19 20.31 5.40
C CYS A 97 -14.93 19.28 6.27
N ILE A 98 -15.85 19.75 7.12
CA ILE A 98 -16.70 18.87 7.93
C ILE A 98 -17.69 18.08 7.05
N ASN A 99 -18.20 18.69 5.98
CA ASN A 99 -19.05 17.99 5.02
C ASN A 99 -18.28 16.90 4.27
N ASP A 100 -17.04 17.17 3.87
CA ASP A 100 -16.17 16.19 3.21
C ASP A 100 -15.93 14.97 4.12
N ALA A 101 -15.65 15.22 5.41
CA ALA A 101 -15.53 14.16 6.41
C ALA A 101 -16.82 13.32 6.53
N LYS A 102 -18.00 13.96 6.55
CA LYS A 102 -19.30 13.26 6.57
C LYS A 102 -19.52 12.44 5.30
N CYS A 103 -19.21 12.98 4.13
CA CYS A 103 -19.30 12.29 2.85
C CYS A 103 -18.36 11.08 2.80
N MET A 104 -17.12 11.22 3.30
CA MET A 104 -16.17 10.12 3.38
C MET A 104 -16.67 9.01 4.31
N ARG A 105 -17.19 9.36 5.49
CA ARG A 105 -17.80 8.39 6.41
C ARG A 105 -18.96 7.64 5.77
N TYR A 106 -19.86 8.37 5.09
CA TYR A 106 -20.98 7.79 4.37
C TYR A 106 -20.50 6.83 3.27
N LEU A 107 -19.51 7.23 2.48
CA LEU A 107 -18.92 6.41 1.42
C LEU A 107 -18.32 5.11 1.98
N LEU A 108 -17.54 5.21 3.06
CA LEU A 108 -16.90 4.06 3.70
C LEU A 108 -17.90 3.02 4.20
N ILE A 109 -18.98 3.46 4.85
CA ILE A 109 -20.01 2.57 5.38
C ILE A 109 -20.81 1.93 4.23
N ASN A 110 -21.31 2.74 3.30
CA ASN A 110 -22.31 2.29 2.32
C ASN A 110 -21.72 1.62 1.09
N LYS A 111 -20.48 1.96 0.70
CA LYS A 111 -19.84 1.41 -0.51
C LYS A 111 -18.67 0.49 -0.20
N PHE A 112 -17.91 0.78 0.84
CA PHE A 112 -16.72 0.01 1.19
C PHE A 112 -16.93 -0.91 2.41
N SER A 113 -18.14 -0.95 2.98
CA SER A 113 -18.52 -1.83 4.08
C SER A 113 -17.56 -1.76 5.28
N PHE A 114 -17.16 -0.54 5.66
CA PHE A 114 -16.49 -0.30 6.95
C PHE A 114 -17.54 -0.36 8.06
N PRO A 115 -17.34 -1.16 9.13
CA PRO A 115 -18.20 -1.11 10.31
C PRO A 115 -18.23 0.31 10.89
N PRO A 116 -19.40 0.88 11.24
CA PRO A 116 -19.49 2.23 11.79
C PRO A 116 -18.61 2.45 13.03
N ASP A 117 -18.51 1.45 13.90
CA ASP A 117 -17.71 1.49 15.15
C ASP A 117 -16.20 1.42 14.90
N SER A 118 -15.79 1.09 13.66
CA SER A 118 -14.39 1.07 13.24
C SER A 118 -13.93 2.38 12.59
N ILE A 119 -14.79 3.40 12.59
CA ILE A 119 -14.50 4.72 12.02
C ILE A 119 -14.43 5.73 13.16
N LEU A 120 -13.25 6.29 13.39
CA LEU A 120 -13.02 7.39 14.31
C LEU A 120 -13.12 8.70 13.55
N MET A 121 -14.09 9.54 13.91
CA MET A 121 -14.33 10.83 13.29
C MET A 121 -13.90 11.96 14.23
N LEU A 122 -13.09 12.88 13.71
CA LEU A 122 -12.58 14.05 14.43
C LEU A 122 -13.07 15.33 13.75
N THR A 123 -13.99 16.06 14.37
CA THR A 123 -14.51 17.34 13.86
C THR A 123 -14.90 18.29 14.99
N GLU A 124 -14.98 19.58 14.70
CA GLU A 124 -15.45 20.61 15.66
C GLU A 124 -16.93 20.48 16.05
N GLU A 125 -17.70 19.61 15.37
CA GLU A 125 -19.10 19.33 15.72
C GLU A 125 -19.27 18.18 16.70
N GLU A 126 -18.21 17.43 17.00
CA GLU A 126 -18.27 16.32 17.95
C GLU A 126 -18.44 16.87 19.38
N THR A 127 -19.27 16.20 20.18
CA THR A 127 -19.51 16.57 21.59
C THR A 127 -18.48 15.98 22.54
N ASP A 128 -17.84 14.88 22.14
CA ASP A 128 -16.78 14.22 22.90
C ASP A 128 -15.47 15.03 22.79
N PRO A 129 -14.90 15.50 23.92
CA PRO A 129 -13.63 16.23 23.92
C PRO A 129 -12.47 15.46 23.27
N TYR A 130 -12.48 14.13 23.32
CA TYR A 130 -11.45 13.29 22.67
C TYR A 130 -11.63 13.19 21.15
N ARG A 131 -12.75 13.71 20.62
CA ARG A 131 -13.04 13.75 19.19
C ARG A 131 -12.91 15.13 18.56
N ILE A 132 -12.56 16.14 19.35
CA ILE A 132 -12.16 17.45 18.82
C ILE A 132 -10.80 17.30 18.12
N PRO A 133 -10.58 17.87 16.92
CA PRO A 133 -9.36 17.67 16.14
C PRO A 133 -8.18 18.52 16.64
N THR A 134 -7.81 18.35 17.90
CA THR A 134 -6.57 18.91 18.47
C THR A 134 -5.36 18.11 17.99
N LYS A 135 -4.16 18.70 18.09
CA LYS A 135 -2.90 18.02 17.74
C LYS A 135 -2.75 16.71 18.49
N HIS A 136 -3.04 16.72 19.79
CA HIS A 136 -2.97 15.53 20.63
C HIS A 136 -3.95 14.45 20.18
N ASN A 137 -5.22 14.80 19.97
CA ASN A 137 -6.26 13.84 19.58
C ASN A 137 -5.99 13.26 18.18
N LEU A 138 -5.50 14.07 17.24
CA LEU A 138 -5.14 13.59 15.92
C LEU A 138 -4.00 12.56 16.00
N ARG A 139 -2.95 12.82 16.79
CA ARG A 139 -1.85 11.86 17.03
C ARG A 139 -2.37 10.55 17.65
N MET A 140 -3.22 10.65 18.66
CA MET A 140 -3.81 9.47 19.31
C MET A 140 -4.68 8.66 18.35
N ALA A 141 -5.45 9.32 17.49
CA ALA A 141 -6.25 8.65 16.47
C ALA A 141 -5.39 7.95 15.42
N LEU A 142 -4.31 8.59 14.94
CA LEU A 142 -3.36 7.99 14.00
C LEU A 142 -2.66 6.77 14.60
N TYR A 143 -2.27 6.82 15.88
CA TYR A 143 -1.73 5.67 16.59
C TYR A 143 -2.77 4.53 16.68
N TRP A 144 -4.01 4.84 17.07
CA TRP A 144 -5.11 3.88 17.13
C TRP A 144 -5.39 3.20 15.78
N LEU A 145 -5.27 3.94 14.67
CA LEU A 145 -5.51 3.44 13.32
C LEU A 145 -4.62 2.23 12.99
N VAL A 146 -3.33 2.32 13.32
CA VAL A 146 -2.34 1.27 13.02
C VAL A 146 -2.17 0.26 14.14
N GLN A 147 -2.69 0.55 15.34
CA GLN A 147 -2.47 -0.30 16.52
C GLN A 147 -2.96 -1.73 16.29
N GLY A 148 -2.02 -2.67 16.40
CA GLY A 148 -2.27 -4.11 16.28
C GLY A 148 -2.79 -4.56 14.92
N CYS A 149 -2.54 -3.80 13.83
CA CYS A 149 -2.90 -4.21 12.48
C CYS A 149 -2.21 -5.52 12.06
N GLN A 150 -2.89 -6.30 11.24
CA GLN A 150 -2.45 -7.62 10.78
C GLN A 150 -2.50 -7.69 9.25
N PRO A 151 -1.67 -8.54 8.60
CA PRO A 151 -1.72 -8.73 7.15
C PRO A 151 -3.16 -8.99 6.67
N GLY A 152 -3.59 -8.25 5.65
CA GLY A 152 -4.96 -8.27 5.12
C GLY A 152 -5.87 -7.16 5.65
N ASP A 153 -5.51 -6.47 6.73
CA ASP A 153 -6.25 -5.31 7.24
C ASP A 153 -6.24 -4.15 6.22
N SER A 154 -7.34 -3.38 6.20
CA SER A 154 -7.52 -2.23 5.31
C SER A 154 -7.79 -0.97 6.14
N LEU A 155 -6.81 -0.08 6.14
CA LEU A 155 -6.81 1.16 6.89
C LEU A 155 -7.12 2.35 5.97
N LEU A 156 -7.84 3.34 6.48
CA LEU A 156 -8.06 4.61 5.79
C LEU A 156 -7.76 5.80 6.72
N PHE A 157 -6.96 6.75 6.25
CA PHE A 157 -6.80 8.06 6.85
C PHE A 157 -7.35 9.13 5.88
N HIS A 158 -8.34 9.90 6.32
CA HIS A 158 -8.85 11.05 5.58
C HIS A 158 -8.64 12.31 6.38
N TYR A 159 -8.12 13.35 5.73
CA TYR A 159 -7.98 14.67 6.32
C TYR A 159 -8.52 15.72 5.33
N SER A 160 -9.41 16.60 5.79
CA SER A 160 -9.81 17.81 5.07
C SER A 160 -9.64 19.01 5.99
N GLY A 161 -8.85 20.00 5.57
CA GLY A 161 -8.49 21.17 6.38
C GLY A 161 -7.33 21.97 5.79
N HIS A 162 -6.71 22.82 6.60
CA HIS A 162 -5.50 23.53 6.17
C HIS A 162 -4.30 22.59 6.14
N GLY A 163 -3.46 22.80 5.13
CA GLY A 163 -2.10 22.32 5.07
C GLY A 163 -1.17 23.51 4.88
N SER A 164 0.03 23.42 5.43
CA SER A 164 1.03 24.48 5.41
C SER A 164 2.41 23.89 5.13
N ARG A 165 3.44 24.74 5.07
CA ARG A 165 4.82 24.33 4.93
C ARG A 165 5.64 24.86 6.10
N GLN A 166 6.48 24.02 6.67
CA GLN A 166 7.45 24.41 7.70
C GLN A 166 8.84 24.29 7.12
N ARG A 167 9.77 25.18 7.48
CA ARG A 167 11.15 25.08 7.01
C ARG A 167 11.78 23.81 7.59
N ASN A 168 12.30 22.95 6.72
CA ASN A 168 12.98 21.72 7.10
C ASN A 168 14.36 22.06 7.69
N TYR A 169 14.68 21.50 8.86
CA TYR A 169 15.98 21.70 9.54
C TYR A 169 16.91 20.48 9.43
N ASN A 170 16.42 19.38 8.87
CA ASN A 170 16.97 18.04 8.78
C ASN A 170 17.66 17.83 7.41
N GLY A 171 17.18 18.55 6.38
CA GLY A 171 17.77 18.62 5.04
C GLY A 171 17.48 17.43 4.14
N ASP A 172 16.46 16.63 4.46
CA ASP A 172 16.01 15.47 3.69
C ASP A 172 15.03 15.82 2.55
N GLU A 173 14.38 16.99 2.62
CA GLU A 173 13.56 17.48 1.53
C GLU A 173 14.34 18.31 0.49
N VAL A 174 14.07 18.03 -0.79
CA VAL A 174 14.78 18.63 -1.93
C VAL A 174 14.51 20.14 -2.09
N ASP A 175 13.36 20.62 -1.64
CA ASP A 175 13.06 22.05 -1.63
C ASP A 175 13.16 22.70 -0.24
N GLY A 176 13.46 21.90 0.79
CA GLY A 176 13.76 22.35 2.15
C GLY A 176 12.54 22.77 2.98
N TYR A 177 11.34 22.26 2.70
CA TYR A 177 10.11 22.66 3.39
C TYR A 177 9.09 21.52 3.62
N ASP A 178 9.13 20.93 4.81
CA ASP A 178 8.19 19.90 5.28
C ASP A 178 6.73 20.32 5.07
N GLU A 179 5.93 19.41 4.52
CA GLU A 179 4.49 19.57 4.44
C GLU A 179 3.86 19.28 5.80
N THR A 180 2.86 20.07 6.17
CA THR A 180 2.28 20.00 7.51
C THR A 180 0.76 20.02 7.47
N LEU A 181 0.14 19.24 8.35
CA LEU A 181 -1.28 19.34 8.68
C LEU A 181 -1.46 20.33 9.83
N CYS A 182 -2.53 21.13 9.78
CA CYS A 182 -2.85 22.12 10.81
C CYS A 182 -3.99 21.62 11.71
N PRO A 183 -3.73 21.11 12.93
CA PRO A 183 -4.78 20.80 13.89
C PRO A 183 -5.58 22.05 14.30
N LEU A 184 -6.70 21.87 14.99
CA LEU A 184 -7.52 23.01 15.42
C LEU A 184 -6.76 24.00 16.32
N ASP A 185 -5.85 23.48 17.15
CA ASP A 185 -5.02 24.21 18.12
C ASP A 185 -3.61 24.53 17.61
N PHE A 186 -3.41 24.53 16.28
CA PHE A 186 -2.09 24.71 15.66
C PHE A 186 -1.39 26.03 16.06
N GLU A 187 -2.14 27.09 16.38
CA GLU A 187 -1.55 28.36 16.83
C GLU A 187 -0.82 28.22 18.18
N THR A 188 -1.22 27.27 19.03
CA THR A 188 -0.63 27.08 20.37
C THR A 188 0.23 25.82 20.47
N GLN A 189 -0.14 24.73 19.80
CA GLN A 189 0.56 23.44 19.83
C GLN A 189 1.44 23.18 18.60
N GLY A 190 1.39 24.08 17.62
CA GLY A 190 2.08 23.93 16.34
C GLY A 190 1.39 22.95 15.39
N MET A 191 1.95 22.82 14.20
CA MET A 191 1.47 21.94 13.14
C MET A 191 1.98 20.50 13.34
N ILE A 192 1.48 19.55 12.56
CA ILE A 192 2.00 18.17 12.49
C ILE A 192 2.75 18.02 11.17
N VAL A 193 4.03 17.71 11.24
CA VAL A 193 4.90 17.50 10.06
C VAL A 193 4.69 16.11 9.45
N ASP A 194 4.87 16.01 8.14
CA ASP A 194 4.88 14.77 7.35
C ASP A 194 5.73 13.65 7.96
N ASP A 195 6.93 13.98 8.43
CA ASP A 195 7.86 13.08 9.11
C ASP A 195 7.19 12.35 10.30
N GLU A 196 6.39 13.08 11.07
CA GLU A 196 5.62 12.57 12.21
C GLU A 196 4.48 11.66 11.75
N ILE A 197 3.81 12.02 10.66
CA ILE A 197 2.73 11.22 10.08
C ILE A 197 3.31 9.91 9.54
N ASN A 198 4.39 9.98 8.77
CA ASN A 198 5.11 8.83 8.24
C ASN A 198 5.61 7.90 9.36
N ALA A 199 6.21 8.47 10.42
CA ALA A 199 6.60 7.74 11.62
C ALA A 199 5.46 6.96 12.27
N THR A 200 4.27 7.56 12.28
CA THR A 200 3.12 7.05 13.03
C THR A 200 2.34 6.02 12.23
N ILE A 201 2.11 6.25 10.94
CA ILE A 201 1.18 5.42 10.14
C ILE A 201 1.79 4.74 8.92
N VAL A 202 3.01 5.06 8.52
CA VAL A 202 3.67 4.43 7.36
C VAL A 202 4.73 3.44 7.80
N ARG A 203 5.75 3.89 8.54
CA ARG A 203 6.86 3.04 9.02
C ARG A 203 6.45 1.80 9.82
N PRO A 204 5.44 1.84 10.70
CA PRO A 204 5.10 0.68 11.53
C PRO A 204 4.18 -0.33 10.84
N LEU A 205 3.75 -0.11 9.58
CA LEU A 205 2.82 -1.02 8.92
C LEU A 205 3.49 -2.36 8.56
N PRO A 206 2.94 -3.50 9.01
CA PRO A 206 3.44 -4.80 8.61
C PRO A 206 3.05 -5.12 7.17
N HIS A 207 3.85 -5.99 6.54
CA HIS A 207 3.61 -6.43 5.18
C HIS A 207 2.20 -7.04 5.02
N GLY A 208 1.51 -6.67 3.93
CA GLY A 208 0.16 -7.14 3.63
C GLY A 208 -0.97 -6.28 4.22
N VAL A 209 -0.67 -5.28 5.04
CA VAL A 209 -1.64 -4.23 5.42
C VAL A 209 -1.75 -3.21 4.28
N LYS A 210 -2.98 -2.73 4.04
CA LYS A 210 -3.24 -1.68 3.03
C LYS A 210 -3.66 -0.40 3.74
N LEU A 211 -2.89 0.68 3.59
CA LEU A 211 -3.28 2.01 4.06
C LEU A 211 -3.65 2.88 2.85
N HIS A 212 -4.84 3.50 2.92
CA HIS A 212 -5.27 4.54 2.00
C HIS A 212 -5.26 5.87 2.72
N ALA A 213 -4.57 6.87 2.18
CA ALA A 213 -4.59 8.22 2.73
C ALA A 213 -5.17 9.20 1.73
N ILE A 214 -6.13 10.01 2.16
CA ILE A 214 -6.83 10.98 1.33
C ILE A 214 -6.72 12.33 2.03
N ILE A 215 -5.86 13.20 1.50
CA ILE A 215 -5.56 14.49 2.09
C ILE A 215 -6.10 15.60 1.19
N ASP A 216 -7.17 16.25 1.63
CA ASP A 216 -7.75 17.43 0.99
C ASP A 216 -7.30 18.69 1.74
N ALA A 217 -6.09 19.14 1.40
CA ALA A 217 -5.44 20.30 1.97
C ALA A 217 -4.56 20.99 0.93
N CYS A 218 -4.27 22.28 1.12
CA CYS A 218 -3.22 22.97 0.36
C CYS A 218 -1.85 22.37 0.71
N HIS A 219 -0.98 22.12 -0.28
CA HIS A 219 0.35 21.54 -0.08
C HIS A 219 0.32 20.13 0.54
N SER A 220 -0.35 19.19 -0.13
CA SER A 220 -0.56 17.81 0.35
C SER A 220 0.14 16.72 -0.48
N GLY A 221 1.08 17.09 -1.35
CA GLY A 221 1.67 16.17 -2.32
C GLY A 221 2.74 15.24 -1.76
N THR A 222 3.37 15.61 -0.64
CA THR A 222 4.41 14.90 0.09
C THR A 222 4.08 14.62 1.57
N VAL A 223 2.90 14.99 2.08
CA VAL A 223 2.42 14.76 3.48
C VAL A 223 2.68 13.36 4.08
N LEU A 224 2.95 12.34 3.27
CA LEU A 224 3.27 10.99 3.72
C LEU A 224 4.70 10.50 3.45
N ASP A 225 5.57 11.28 2.81
CA ASP A 225 6.94 10.88 2.39
C ASP A 225 7.01 9.51 1.72
N LEU A 226 6.15 9.29 0.73
CA LEU A 226 6.12 8.03 0.00
C LEU A 226 7.20 8.00 -1.10
N PRO A 227 7.95 6.89 -1.24
CA PRO A 227 9.05 6.77 -2.20
C PRO A 227 8.58 6.72 -3.67
N PHE A 228 7.31 6.43 -3.91
CA PHE A 228 6.73 6.34 -5.24
C PHE A 228 5.55 7.27 -5.38
N LEU A 229 5.62 8.13 -6.40
CA LEU A 229 4.58 9.07 -6.73
C LEU A 229 4.07 8.81 -8.16
N CYS A 230 2.75 8.82 -8.31
CA CYS A 230 2.09 8.74 -9.62
C CYS A 230 1.31 10.03 -9.84
N ARG A 231 1.69 10.83 -10.85
CA ARG A 231 0.96 12.05 -11.20
C ARG A 231 0.07 11.77 -12.41
N MET A 232 -1.21 12.10 -12.28
CA MET A 232 -2.16 12.04 -13.37
C MET A 232 -2.70 13.43 -13.68
N ASN A 233 -2.56 13.88 -14.92
CA ASN A 233 -3.12 15.15 -15.36
C ASN A 233 -4.64 15.01 -15.60
N ARG A 234 -5.37 16.14 -15.69
CA ARG A 234 -6.83 16.18 -15.96
C ARG A 234 -7.29 15.44 -17.22
N ILE A 235 -6.34 15.05 -18.08
CA ILE A 235 -6.55 14.34 -19.35
C ILE A 235 -6.29 12.82 -19.19
N GLY A 236 -6.03 12.33 -17.96
CA GLY A 236 -5.81 10.91 -17.67
C GLY A 236 -4.46 10.36 -18.09
N SER A 237 -3.51 11.20 -18.52
CA SER A 237 -2.14 10.78 -18.79
C SER A 237 -1.37 10.56 -17.50
N ARG A 238 -0.82 9.34 -17.33
CA ARG A 238 0.03 8.94 -16.21
C ARG A 238 1.48 9.29 -16.53
N THR A 239 2.12 10.00 -15.62
CA THR A 239 3.55 10.29 -15.71
C THR A 239 4.20 9.90 -14.38
N HIS A 240 5.15 8.98 -14.45
CA HIS A 240 5.98 8.59 -13.32
C HIS A 240 7.13 9.60 -13.22
N PHE A 241 7.18 10.38 -12.15
CA PHE A 241 8.30 11.28 -11.86
C PHE A 241 8.77 11.03 -10.44
N GLY A 242 10.09 10.96 -10.28
CA GLY A 242 10.73 11.11 -8.97
C GLY A 242 10.71 12.57 -8.54
N HIS A 243 10.44 12.79 -7.25
CA HIS A 243 10.51 14.03 -6.48
C HIS A 243 9.42 15.11 -6.71
N ALA A 244 8.69 15.35 -5.61
CA ALA A 244 7.83 16.47 -5.18
C ALA A 244 6.71 16.99 -6.11
N VAL A 245 5.49 17.11 -5.54
CA VAL A 245 4.26 17.49 -6.24
C VAL A 245 3.51 18.61 -5.55
N ARG A 246 3.03 19.55 -6.37
CA ARG A 246 1.80 20.32 -6.12
C ARG A 246 0.62 19.53 -6.68
N MET A 247 -0.35 19.12 -5.85
CA MET A 247 -1.62 18.54 -6.31
C MET A 247 -2.79 19.02 -5.46
N TYR A 248 -3.88 19.36 -6.16
CA TYR A 248 -5.23 19.46 -5.63
C TYR A 248 -5.84 18.06 -5.65
N SER A 249 -6.52 17.68 -4.55
CA SER A 249 -7.54 16.62 -4.43
C SER A 249 -7.26 15.32 -5.21
N HIS A 250 -6.79 14.26 -4.51
CA HIS A 250 -7.30 12.87 -4.59
C HIS A 250 -6.30 11.78 -4.07
N ILE A 251 -6.85 10.89 -3.24
CA ILE A 251 -6.52 9.47 -2.92
C ILE A 251 -5.10 8.95 -3.22
N LEU A 252 -4.30 8.76 -2.17
CA LEU A 252 -3.14 7.88 -2.16
C LEU A 252 -3.56 6.46 -1.74
N SER A 253 -3.51 5.50 -2.68
CA SER A 253 -3.51 4.07 -2.36
C SER A 253 -2.07 3.60 -2.19
N ILE A 254 -1.72 3.03 -1.03
CA ILE A 254 -0.41 2.40 -0.81
C ILE A 254 -0.56 0.89 -1.04
N PRO A 255 -0.15 0.34 -2.19
CA PRO A 255 0.20 -1.06 -2.30
C PRO A 255 1.68 -1.20 -1.91
N LEU A 256 1.96 -1.76 -0.73
CA LEU A 256 3.30 -2.29 -0.44
C LEU A 256 3.51 -3.50 -1.36
N LEU A 257 4.16 -3.26 -2.51
CA LEU A 257 4.62 -4.29 -3.43
C LEU A 257 6.15 -4.40 -3.28
N PHE A 258 6.62 -5.56 -2.85
CA PHE A 258 7.98 -6.05 -3.13
C PHE A 258 7.88 -7.18 -4.15
#